data_AF-A0A7U3YJ90-F1
#
_entry.id   AF-A0A7U3YJ90-F1
#
_cell.length_a   1.000
_cell.length_b   1.000
_cell.length_c   1.000
_cell.angle_alpha   90.00
_cell.angle_beta   90.00
_cell.angle_gamma   90.00
#
_symmetry.space_group_name_H-M   'P 1'
#
loop_
_entity.id
_entity.type
_entity.pdbx_description
1 polymer ?
#
loop_
_entity_poly.entity_id
_entity_poly.type
_entity_poly.pdbx_seq_one_letter_code
_entity_poly.pdbx_strand_id
1 'polypeptide(L)'
;MKPDLESAIIAATAALLGVVISQIFSFLHKASERRHEQRILLRQKFEEMTFHFLKSLHWPIELEKCTTLLEAQDVAVSQDAQAAIVLCQLYFPEIVEVLERYILVQQAYYDAVVESFGEAGLTSDRVAFSASSESLNAEMFAAKN
;
A
#
# COMPACT_ATOMS: atom_id res chain seq x y z
N MET A 1 -51.66 41.65 -43.54
CA MET A 1 -50.54 41.23 -42.68
C MET A 1 -50.16 39.82 -43.08
N LYS A 2 -48.87 39.56 -43.34
CA LYS A 2 -48.39 38.33 -44.02
C LYS A 2 -48.32 37.17 -42.99
N PRO A 3 -49.20 36.14 -43.09
CA PRO A 3 -49.23 35.01 -42.15
C PRO A 3 -47.95 34.14 -42.17
N ASP A 4 -47.10 34.33 -43.17
CA ASP A 4 -45.85 33.59 -43.36
C ASP A 4 -44.75 33.98 -42.35
N LEU A 5 -44.79 35.21 -41.83
CA LEU A 5 -43.78 35.68 -40.88
C LEU A 5 -44.01 35.09 -39.47
N GLU A 6 -45.26 35.03 -39.03
CA GLU A 6 -45.64 34.50 -37.72
C GLU A 6 -45.35 33.00 -37.64
N SER A 7 -45.70 32.25 -38.67
CA SER A 7 -45.40 30.82 -38.79
C SER A 7 -43.90 30.54 -38.86
N ALA A 8 -43.12 31.38 -39.56
CA ALA A 8 -41.66 31.25 -39.58
C ALA A 8 -41.01 31.51 -38.20
N ILE A 9 -41.51 32.50 -37.43
CA ILE A 9 -41.03 32.79 -36.07
C ILE A 9 -41.36 31.64 -35.13
N ILE A 10 -42.56 31.07 -35.22
CA ILE A 10 -42.98 29.92 -34.41
C ILE A 10 -42.11 28.69 -34.75
N ALA A 11 -41.84 28.44 -36.03
CA ALA A 11 -40.99 27.34 -36.46
C ALA A 11 -39.53 27.52 -35.99
N ALA A 12 -38.99 28.73 -36.11
CA ALA A 12 -37.63 29.04 -35.66
C ALA A 12 -37.48 28.92 -34.13
N THR A 13 -38.45 29.42 -33.37
CA THR A 13 -38.44 29.31 -31.89
C THR A 13 -38.61 27.86 -31.43
N ALA A 14 -39.48 27.08 -32.06
CA ALA A 14 -39.63 25.65 -31.77
C ALA A 14 -38.35 24.85 -32.08
N ALA A 15 -37.67 25.14 -33.19
CA ALA A 15 -36.40 24.52 -33.54
C ALA A 15 -35.29 24.85 -32.52
N LEU A 16 -35.18 26.12 -32.11
CA LEU A 16 -34.23 26.54 -31.08
C LEU A 16 -34.53 25.91 -29.72
N LEU A 17 -35.81 25.81 -29.35
CA LEU A 17 -36.21 25.13 -28.10
C LEU A 17 -35.83 23.65 -28.13
N GLY A 18 -36.01 22.98 -29.27
CA GLY A 18 -35.58 21.59 -29.47
C GLY A 18 -34.08 21.41 -29.28
N VAL A 19 -33.26 22.33 -29.80
CA VAL A 19 -31.80 22.32 -29.62
C VAL A 19 -31.43 22.51 -28.15
N VAL A 20 -32.05 23.47 -27.46
CA VAL A 20 -31.78 23.74 -26.03
C VAL A 20 -32.13 22.53 -25.17
N ILE A 21 -33.31 21.92 -25.39
CA ILE A 21 -33.72 20.72 -24.66
C ILE A 21 -32.73 19.57 -24.92
N SER A 22 -32.33 19.35 -26.17
CA SER A 22 -31.36 18.32 -26.54
C SER A 22 -30.00 18.54 -25.85
N GLN A 23 -29.53 19.78 -25.75
CA GLN A 23 -28.29 20.11 -25.05
C GLN A 23 -28.39 19.85 -23.55
N ILE A 24 -29.50 20.21 -22.91
CA ILE A 24 -29.72 19.95 -21.48
C ILE A 24 -29.68 18.44 -21.19
N PHE A 25 -30.38 17.63 -21.99
CA PHE A 25 -30.33 16.17 -21.84
C PHE A 25 -28.91 15.62 -22.07
N SER A 26 -28.18 16.15 -23.03
CA SER A 26 -26.78 15.76 -23.28
C SER A 26 -25.87 16.09 -22.10
N PHE A 27 -26.06 17.24 -21.45
CA PHE A 27 -25.31 17.61 -20.24
C PHE A 27 -25.65 16.70 -19.05
N LEU A 28 -26.94 16.41 -18.84
CA LEU A 28 -27.39 15.50 -17.78
C LEU A 28 -26.85 14.08 -18.00
N HIS A 29 -26.87 13.59 -19.23
CA HIS A 29 -26.33 12.28 -19.59
C HIS A 29 -24.82 12.21 -19.30
N LYS A 30 -24.04 13.19 -19.77
CA LYS A 30 -22.60 13.28 -19.49
C LYS A 30 -22.29 13.38 -18.01
N ALA A 31 -23.11 14.09 -17.23
CA ALA A 31 -22.92 14.18 -15.79
C ALA A 31 -23.17 12.84 -15.10
N SER A 32 -24.18 12.08 -15.54
CA SER A 32 -24.46 10.73 -15.05
C SER A 32 -23.35 9.76 -15.43
N GLU A 33 -22.88 9.81 -16.67
CA GLU A 33 -21.80 8.99 -17.20
C GLU A 33 -20.50 9.21 -16.42
N ARG A 34 -20.12 10.47 -16.18
CA ARG A 34 -18.96 10.81 -15.34
C ARG A 34 -19.06 10.23 -13.93
N ARG A 35 -20.24 10.28 -13.30
CA ARG A 35 -20.43 9.68 -11.97
C ARG A 35 -20.30 8.17 -12.00
N HIS A 36 -20.77 7.54 -13.07
CA HIS A 36 -20.64 6.10 -13.27
C HIS A 36 -19.18 5.70 -13.47
N GLU A 37 -18.46 6.40 -14.35
CA GLU A 37 -17.02 6.21 -14.59
C GLU A 37 -16.20 6.42 -13.31
N GLN A 38 -16.50 7.46 -12.52
CA GLN A 38 -15.85 7.70 -11.23
C GLN A 38 -16.04 6.53 -10.26
N ARG A 39 -17.26 5.97 -10.17
CA ARG A 39 -17.53 4.81 -9.31
C ARG A 39 -16.79 3.56 -9.79
N ILE A 40 -16.71 3.35 -11.11
CA ILE A 40 -15.94 2.24 -11.69
C ILE A 40 -14.46 2.42 -11.35
N LEU A 41 -13.91 3.62 -11.55
CA LEU A 41 -12.51 3.91 -11.26
C LEU A 41 -12.19 3.68 -9.78
N LEU A 42 -13.01 4.21 -8.87
CA LEU A 42 -12.83 3.99 -7.43
C LEU A 42 -12.90 2.50 -7.09
N ARG A 43 -13.85 1.75 -7.67
CA ARG A 43 -13.91 0.30 -7.44
C ARG A 43 -12.64 -0.40 -7.94
N GLN A 44 -12.18 -0.08 -9.14
CA GLN A 44 -10.95 -0.68 -9.69
C GLN A 44 -9.72 -0.35 -8.82
N LYS A 45 -9.60 0.90 -8.36
CA LYS A 45 -8.50 1.31 -7.48
C LYS A 45 -8.58 0.66 -6.10
N PHE A 46 -9.78 0.43 -5.60
CA PHE A 46 -9.99 -0.31 -4.36
C PHE A 46 -9.58 -1.78 -4.52
N GLU A 47 -9.97 -2.42 -5.62
CA GLU A 47 -9.58 -3.81 -5.93
C GLU A 47 -8.06 -3.94 -6.09
N GLU A 48 -7.41 -2.99 -6.78
CA GLU A 48 -5.95 -2.92 -6.95
C GLU A 48 -5.22 -2.72 -5.61
N MET A 49 -5.67 -1.79 -4.77
CA MET A 49 -5.15 -1.57 -3.43
C MET A 49 -5.30 -2.82 -2.56
N THR A 50 -6.47 -3.46 -2.60
CA THR A 50 -6.75 -4.68 -1.82
C THR A 50 -5.85 -5.82 -2.27
N PHE A 51 -5.57 -5.94 -3.56
CA PHE A 51 -4.66 -6.95 -4.08
C PHE A 51 -3.23 -6.78 -3.56
N HIS A 52 -2.71 -5.54 -3.54
CA HIS A 52 -1.42 -5.23 -2.93
C HIS A 52 -1.42 -5.51 -1.43
N PHE A 53 -2.46 -5.10 -0.71
CA PHE A 53 -2.59 -5.40 0.72
C PHE A 53 -2.60 -6.93 1.01
N LEU A 54 -3.32 -7.72 0.21
CA LEU A 54 -3.33 -9.17 0.39
C LEU A 54 -1.97 -9.81 0.10
N LYS A 55 -1.23 -9.27 -0.86
CA LYS A 55 0.16 -9.69 -1.11
C LYS A 55 1.08 -9.33 0.03
N SER A 56 0.94 -8.15 0.62
CA SER A 56 1.77 -7.74 1.76
C SER A 56 1.59 -8.61 2.99
N LEU A 57 0.48 -9.36 3.10
CA LEU A 57 0.31 -10.37 4.16
C LEU A 57 1.25 -11.58 4.01
N HIS A 58 1.86 -11.80 2.84
CA HIS A 58 2.86 -12.85 2.64
C HIS A 58 4.26 -12.43 3.09
N TRP A 59 4.51 -11.12 3.20
CA TRP A 59 5.81 -10.58 3.60
C TRP A 59 6.33 -11.11 4.96
N PRO A 60 5.51 -11.24 6.03
CA PRO A 60 5.98 -11.86 7.27
C PRO A 60 6.47 -13.30 7.08
N ILE A 61 5.83 -14.07 6.20
CA ILE A 61 6.21 -15.46 5.89
C ILE A 61 7.55 -15.50 5.15
N GLU A 62 7.82 -14.49 4.31
CA GLU A 62 9.12 -14.35 3.64
C GLU A 62 10.21 -13.97 4.64
N LEU A 63 9.90 -13.06 5.57
CA LEU A 63 10.82 -12.65 6.63
C LEU A 63 11.17 -13.80 7.59
N GLU A 64 10.19 -14.65 7.95
CA GLU A 64 10.43 -15.84 8.78
C GLU A 64 11.33 -16.89 8.12
N LYS A 65 11.43 -16.88 6.78
CA LYS A 65 12.31 -17.80 6.04
C LYS A 65 13.75 -17.31 5.96
N CYS A 66 14.01 -16.05 6.29
CA CYS A 66 15.36 -15.51 6.30
C CYS A 66 16.17 -16.22 7.40
N THR A 67 17.34 -16.70 7.03
CA THR A 67 18.26 -17.41 7.95
C THR A 67 19.42 -16.54 8.38
N THR A 68 19.65 -15.44 7.66
CA THR A 68 20.71 -14.49 7.93
C THR A 68 20.18 -13.06 8.01
N LEU A 69 20.89 -12.21 8.74
CA LEU A 69 20.57 -10.78 8.81
C LEU A 69 20.60 -10.12 7.43
N LEU A 70 21.50 -10.55 6.54
CA LEU A 70 21.61 -10.00 5.18
C LEU A 70 20.37 -10.31 4.34
N GLU A 71 19.85 -11.55 4.43
CA GLU A 71 18.58 -11.93 3.79
C GLU A 71 17.40 -11.15 4.37
N ALA A 72 17.37 -10.93 5.68
CA ALA A 72 16.32 -10.12 6.30
C ALA A 72 16.39 -8.64 5.85
N GLN A 73 17.59 -8.09 5.65
CA GLN A 73 17.77 -6.73 5.14
C GLN A 73 17.29 -6.56 3.69
N ASP A 74 17.47 -7.57 2.84
CA ASP A 74 16.95 -7.55 1.47
C ASP A 74 15.41 -7.49 1.43
N VAL A 75 14.75 -7.99 2.48
CA VAL A 75 13.28 -8.03 2.62
C VAL A 75 12.81 -6.99 3.66
N ALA A 76 13.62 -5.99 4.01
CA ALA A 76 13.30 -5.04 5.09
C ALA A 76 12.00 -4.26 4.89
N VAL A 77 11.58 -4.08 3.63
CA VAL A 77 10.40 -3.29 3.28
C VAL A 77 9.45 -4.11 2.43
N SER A 78 8.19 -4.21 2.86
CA SER A 78 7.13 -4.75 2.02
C SER A 78 6.77 -3.77 0.91
N GLN A 79 7.24 -4.04 -0.32
CA GLN A 79 6.94 -3.23 -1.50
C GLN A 79 5.43 -3.16 -1.78
N ASP A 80 4.72 -4.27 -1.56
CA ASP A 80 3.27 -4.34 -1.74
C ASP A 80 2.52 -3.51 -0.69
N ALA A 81 2.97 -3.47 0.56
CA ALA A 81 2.36 -2.59 1.57
C ALA A 81 2.55 -1.11 1.20
N GLN A 82 3.73 -0.75 0.67
CA GLN A 82 3.99 0.60 0.17
C GLN A 82 3.12 0.96 -1.04
N ALA A 83 2.95 0.05 -1.99
CA ALA A 83 2.06 0.26 -3.12
C ALA A 83 0.60 0.47 -2.67
N ALA A 84 0.14 -0.32 -1.68
CA ALA A 84 -1.19 -0.19 -1.12
C ALA A 84 -1.41 1.18 -0.44
N ILE A 85 -0.45 1.68 0.36
CA ILE A 85 -0.60 2.99 1.02
C ILE A 85 -0.60 4.15 0.03
N VAL A 86 0.20 4.09 -1.04
CA VAL A 86 0.18 5.15 -2.07
C VAL A 86 -1.18 5.21 -2.76
N LEU A 87 -1.76 4.06 -3.13
CA LEU A 87 -3.11 4.01 -3.71
C LEU A 87 -4.16 4.51 -2.71
N CYS A 88 -4.02 4.14 -1.44
CA CYS A 88 -4.90 4.57 -0.36
C CYS A 88 -4.90 6.10 -0.18
N GLN A 89 -3.71 6.73 -0.13
CA GLN A 89 -3.56 8.17 0.01
C GLN A 89 -4.16 8.96 -1.17
N LEU A 90 -4.10 8.40 -2.38
CA LEU A 90 -4.62 9.06 -3.59
C LEU A 90 -6.14 8.97 -3.72
N TYR A 91 -6.73 7.82 -3.38
CA TYR A 91 -8.12 7.52 -3.73
C TYR A 91 -9.04 7.34 -2.52
N PHE A 92 -8.51 7.03 -1.33
CA PHE A 92 -9.29 6.63 -0.15
C PHE A 92 -8.75 7.26 1.15
N PRO A 93 -8.82 8.59 1.30
CA PRO A 93 -8.25 9.28 2.46
C PRO A 93 -8.81 8.80 3.81
N GLU A 94 -10.05 8.29 3.83
CA GLU A 94 -10.72 7.82 5.05
C GLU A 94 -10.11 6.55 5.66
N ILE A 95 -9.38 5.74 4.88
CA ILE A 95 -8.78 4.47 5.34
C ILE A 95 -7.25 4.55 5.47
N VAL A 96 -6.65 5.71 5.19
CA VAL A 96 -5.21 5.94 5.25
C VAL A 96 -4.64 5.61 6.63
N GLU A 97 -5.27 6.11 7.70
CA GLU A 97 -4.79 5.88 9.07
C GLU A 97 -4.71 4.39 9.42
N VAL A 98 -5.66 3.59 8.93
CA VAL A 98 -5.69 2.14 9.16
C VAL A 98 -4.53 1.45 8.47
N LEU A 99 -4.25 1.82 7.22
CA LEU A 99 -3.12 1.26 6.46
C LEU A 99 -1.77 1.73 7.00
N GLU A 100 -1.65 2.98 7.45
CA GLU A 100 -0.43 3.49 8.08
C GLU A 100 -0.12 2.72 9.37
N ARG A 101 -1.14 2.50 10.21
CA ARG A 101 -0.98 1.69 11.43
C ARG A 101 -0.55 0.26 11.12
N TYR A 102 -1.07 -0.34 10.04
CA TYR A 102 -0.64 -1.66 9.59
C TYR A 102 0.84 -1.67 9.19
N ILE A 103 1.31 -0.69 8.42
CA ILE A 103 2.73 -0.58 8.03
C ILE A 103 3.63 -0.41 9.25
N LEU A 104 3.22 0.42 10.23
CA LEU A 104 3.97 0.58 11.47
C LEU A 104 4.10 -0.74 12.24
N VAL A 105 3.05 -1.56 12.28
CA VAL A 105 3.11 -2.90 12.90
C VAL A 105 4.04 -3.83 12.13
N GLN A 106 4.04 -3.78 10.79
CA GLN A 106 5.00 -4.55 9.99
C GLN A 106 6.46 -4.14 10.28
N GLN A 107 6.73 -2.85 10.42
CA GLN A 107 8.05 -2.34 10.80
C GLN A 107 8.44 -2.80 12.20
N ALA A 108 7.54 -2.71 13.18
CA ALA A 108 7.82 -3.22 14.52
C ALA A 108 8.11 -4.73 14.54
N TYR A 109 7.42 -5.51 13.69
CA TYR A 109 7.70 -6.93 13.52
C TYR A 109 9.07 -7.17 12.87
N TYR A 110 9.43 -6.39 11.86
CA TYR A 110 10.77 -6.42 11.27
C TYR A 110 11.86 -6.19 12.31
N ASP A 111 11.72 -5.13 13.11
CA ASP A 111 12.69 -4.76 14.13
C ASP A 111 12.89 -5.89 15.16
N ALA A 112 11.79 -6.54 15.59
CA ALA A 112 11.85 -7.67 16.50
C ALA A 112 12.57 -8.89 15.90
N VAL A 113 12.36 -9.17 14.61
CA VAL A 113 13.06 -10.27 13.91
C VAL A 113 14.55 -9.93 13.78
N VAL A 114 14.90 -8.71 13.42
CA VAL A 114 16.30 -8.26 13.33
C VAL A 114 17.01 -8.34 14.69
N GLU A 115 16.34 -7.94 15.76
CA GLU A 115 16.87 -8.02 17.13
C GLU A 115 17.18 -9.48 17.52
N SER A 116 16.34 -10.44 17.10
CA SER A 116 16.57 -11.87 17.36
C SER A 116 17.86 -12.40 16.70
N PHE A 117 18.25 -11.86 15.54
CA PHE A 117 19.54 -12.18 14.92
C PHE A 117 20.72 -11.57 15.70
N GLY A 118 20.52 -10.41 16.35
CA GLY A 118 21.52 -9.77 17.21
C GLY A 118 21.77 -10.54 18.52
N GLU A 119 20.72 -11.08 19.15
CA GLU A 119 20.84 -11.92 20.34
C GLU A 119 21.52 -13.28 20.05
N ALA A 120 21.31 -13.83 18.85
CA ALA A 120 21.99 -15.05 18.40
C ALA A 120 23.52 -14.84 18.22
N GLY A 121 23.96 -13.63 17.87
CA GLY A 121 25.38 -13.27 17.81
C GLY A 121 26.04 -13.12 19.19
N LEU A 122 25.34 -12.54 20.16
CA LEU A 122 25.85 -12.32 21.52
C LEU A 122 25.99 -13.61 22.34
N THR A 123 25.18 -14.62 22.06
CA THR A 123 25.26 -15.93 22.72
C THR A 123 26.41 -16.79 22.18
N SER A 124 26.71 -16.72 20.88
CA SER A 124 27.86 -17.42 20.30
C SER A 124 29.21 -16.86 20.77
N ASP A 125 29.37 -15.53 20.78
CA ASP A 125 30.62 -14.89 21.22
C ASP A 125 30.87 -15.01 22.73
N ARG A 126 29.81 -15.03 23.57
CA ARG A 126 29.95 -15.24 25.01
C ARG A 126 30.33 -16.67 25.38
N VAL A 127 29.81 -17.67 24.67
CA VAL A 127 30.17 -19.08 24.88
C VAL A 127 31.59 -19.36 24.36
N ALA A 128 31.99 -18.75 23.24
CA ALA A 128 33.37 -18.84 22.74
C ALA A 128 34.38 -18.15 23.67
N PHE A 129 34.04 -16.98 24.22
CA PHE A 129 34.88 -16.26 25.17
C PHE A 129 34.98 -16.97 26.53
N SER A 130 33.89 -17.56 27.04
CA SER A 130 33.92 -18.32 28.30
C SER A 130 34.76 -19.59 28.17
N ALA A 131 34.62 -20.35 27.07
CA ALA A 131 35.40 -21.56 26.81
C ALA A 131 36.90 -21.27 26.65
N SER A 132 37.25 -20.17 25.97
CA SER A 132 38.65 -19.75 25.83
C SER A 132 39.27 -19.25 27.15
N SER A 133 38.47 -18.73 28.08
CA SER A 133 38.96 -18.29 29.39
C SER A 133 39.21 -19.46 30.35
N GLU A 134 38.42 -20.53 30.25
CA GLU A 134 38.60 -21.75 31.06
C GLU A 134 39.82 -22.55 30.60
N SER A 135 40.08 -22.63 29.30
CA SER A 135 41.28 -23.31 28.78
C SER A 135 42.58 -22.60 29.16
N LEU A 136 42.57 -21.27 29.15
CA LEU A 136 43.75 -20.45 29.49
C LEU A 136 44.08 -20.53 30.99
N ASN A 137 43.05 -20.58 31.85
CA ASN A 137 43.24 -20.81 33.28
C ASN A 137 43.73 -22.24 33.56
N ALA A 138 43.20 -23.25 32.88
CA ALA A 138 43.65 -24.64 33.04
C ALA A 138 45.14 -24.84 32.67
N GLU A 139 45.61 -24.20 31.60
CA GLU A 139 47.03 -24.23 31.21
C GLU A 139 47.93 -23.49 32.21
N MET A 140 47.47 -22.37 32.77
CA MET A 140 48.22 -21.61 33.77
C MET A 140 48.35 -22.35 35.12
N PHE A 141 47.40 -23.21 35.46
CA PHE A 141 47.48 -24.07 36.65
C PHE A 141 48.33 -25.34 36.42
N ALA A 142 48.39 -25.87 35.19
CA ALA A 142 49.24 -27.01 34.86
C ALA A 142 50.75 -26.65 34.80
N ALA A 143 51.10 -25.41 34.47
CA ALA A 143 52.49 -24.95 34.39
C ALA A 143 53.13 -24.59 35.75
N LYS A 144 52.38 -24.73 36.86
CA LYS A 144 52.80 -24.32 38.21
C LYS A 144 53.09 -25.47 39.18
N ASN A 145 53.01 -26.72 38.73
CA ASN A 145 53.45 -27.93 39.44
C ASN A 145 54.61 -28.59 38.69
#